data_AF-A0A2A5T749-F1
#
_entry.id   AF-A0A2A5T749-F1
#
_cell.length_a   1.000
_cell.length_b   1.000
_cell.length_c   1.000
_cell.angle_alpha   90.00
_cell.angle_beta   90.00
_cell.angle_gamma   90.00
#
_symmetry.space_group_name_H-M   'P 1'
#
loop_
_entity.id
_entity.type
_entity.pdbx_description
1 polymer ?
#
loop_
_entity_poly.entity_id
_entity_poly.type
_entity_poly.pdbx_seq_one_letter_code
_entity_poly.pdbx_strand_id
1 'polypeptide(L)'
;MLNPLRRKIQRVSANGAYDTRACHHVLKNKGITPNMPLPSNAGYWEEGYPENKAVKALKGDKQAQLKKDRGYHKCTLAETVMFRYNRVAQA
;
A
#
# COMPACT_ATOMS: atom_id res chain seq x y z
N MET A 1 5.88 -2.58 16.21
CA MET A 1 6.34 -3.72 15.39
C MET A 1 5.24 -4.79 15.33
N LEU A 2 5.13 -5.55 14.23
CA LEU A 2 4.20 -6.70 14.17
C LEU A 2 4.71 -7.82 15.08
N ASN A 3 4.02 -8.06 16.20
CA ASN A 3 4.25 -9.23 17.06
C ASN A 3 4.04 -10.53 16.26
N PRO A 4 4.70 -11.64 16.64
CA PRO A 4 4.47 -12.93 15.99
C PRO A 4 2.99 -13.31 16.09
N LEU A 5 2.27 -13.22 14.98
CA LEU A 5 0.90 -13.69 14.91
C LEU A 5 0.91 -15.22 14.81
N ARG A 6 -0.10 -15.87 15.40
CA ARG A 6 -0.30 -17.32 15.28
C ARG A 6 -0.45 -17.80 13.83
N ARG A 7 -0.79 -16.91 12.89
CA ARG A 7 -0.96 -17.20 11.47
C ARG A 7 0.07 -16.44 10.63
N LYS A 8 0.57 -17.10 9.58
CA LYS A 8 1.46 -16.47 8.59
C LYS A 8 0.67 -15.43 7.80
N ILE A 9 1.13 -14.18 7.86
CA ILE A 9 0.57 -13.10 7.05
C ILE A 9 1.18 -13.21 5.65
N GLN A 10 0.35 -13.30 4.62
CA GLN A 10 0.84 -13.35 3.24
C GLN A 10 1.01 -11.94 2.65
N ARG A 11 0.13 -11.01 3.01
CA ARG A 11 0.08 -9.67 2.45
C ARG A 11 -0.37 -8.65 3.48
N VAL A 12 0.22 -7.46 3.47
CA VAL A 12 -0.17 -6.33 4.31
C VAL A 12 -0.60 -5.17 3.42
N SER A 13 -1.81 -4.65 3.64
CA SER A 13 -2.27 -3.40 3.04
C SER A 13 -2.12 -2.27 4.04
N ALA A 14 -1.50 -1.18 3.62
CA ALA A 14 -1.34 0.03 4.42
C ALA A 14 -1.43 1.26 3.50
N ASN A 15 -1.68 2.43 4.09
CA ASN A 15 -1.71 3.68 3.35
C ASN A 15 -0.30 4.09 2.88
N GLY A 16 -0.23 5.09 1.99
CA GLY A 16 1.04 5.55 1.40
C GLY A 16 2.04 6.13 2.40
N ALA A 17 1.64 6.48 3.63
CA ALA A 17 2.58 6.96 4.65
C ALA A 17 3.52 5.86 5.16
N TYR A 18 3.14 4.58 4.97
CA TYR A 18 3.99 3.42 5.29
C TYR A 18 4.87 2.96 4.13
N ASP A 19 4.84 3.66 2.98
CA ASP A 19 5.68 3.38 1.81
C ASP A 19 7.12 3.87 2.04
N THR A 20 7.79 3.30 3.04
CA THR A 20 9.16 3.63 3.45
C THR A 20 10.09 2.44 3.29
N ARG A 21 11.38 2.69 3.02
CA ARG A 21 12.40 1.64 2.90
C ARG A 21 12.43 0.72 4.13
N ALA A 22 12.30 1.29 5.33
CA ALA A 22 12.30 0.54 6.57
C ALA A 22 11.10 -0.43 6.66
N CYS A 23 9.89 0.02 6.30
CA CYS A 23 8.71 -0.84 6.24
C CYS A 23 8.89 -1.97 5.23
N HIS A 24 9.35 -1.66 4.02
CA HIS A 24 9.62 -2.67 2.98
C HIS A 24 10.67 -3.70 3.43
N HIS A 25 11.74 -3.27 4.11
CA HIS A 25 12.75 -4.17 4.65
C HIS A 25 12.17 -5.14 5.70
N VAL A 26 11.37 -4.63 6.64
CA VAL A 26 10.71 -5.47 7.66
C VAL A 26 9.75 -6.48 7.02
N LEU A 27 8.99 -6.06 6.01
CA LEU A 27 8.05 -6.94 5.31
C LEU A 27 8.77 -8.01 4.49
N LYS A 28 9.84 -7.63 3.78
CA LYS A 28 10.71 -8.56 3.03
C LYS A 28 11.34 -9.62 3.95
N ASN A 29 11.89 -9.20 5.10
CA ASN A 29 12.48 -10.11 6.08
C ASN A 29 11.45 -11.09 6.67
N LYS A 30 10.18 -10.68 6.74
CA LYS A 30 9.08 -11.53 7.20
C LYS A 30 8.44 -12.35 6.06
N GLY A 31 8.89 -12.19 4.81
CA GLY A 31 8.30 -12.84 3.64
C GLY A 31 6.86 -12.40 3.36
N ILE A 32 6.52 -11.17 3.71
CA ILE A 32 5.19 -10.59 3.56
C ILE A 32 5.19 -9.67 2.34
N THR A 33 4.20 -9.81 1.46
CA THR A 33 4.06 -8.91 0.32
C THR A 33 3.45 -7.58 0.74
N PRO A 34 4.11 -6.43 0.49
CA PRO A 34 3.50 -5.12 0.70
C PRO A 34 2.42 -4.84 -0.36
N ASN A 35 1.27 -4.34 0.07
CA ASN A 35 0.19 -3.85 -0.77
C ASN A 35 -0.17 -2.42 -0.39
N MET A 36 0.78 -1.51 -0.62
CA MET A 36 0.65 -0.10 -0.31
C MET A 36 0.43 0.69 -1.62
N PRO A 37 -0.44 1.71 -1.59
CA PRO A 37 -0.60 2.60 -2.73
C PRO A 37 0.61 3.53 -2.75
N LEU A 38 1.26 3.62 -3.90
CA LEU A 38 2.30 4.62 -4.09
C LEU A 38 1.65 6.00 -4.15
N PRO A 39 2.25 7.01 -3.48
CA PRO A 39 1.76 8.38 -3.56
C PRO A 39 1.96 8.94 -4.99
N SER A 40 1.14 9.93 -5.37
CA SER A 40 1.19 10.53 -6.72
C SER A 40 2.54 11.20 -7.03
N ASN A 41 3.24 11.66 -5.99
CA ASN A 41 4.57 12.25 -6.06
C ASN A 41 5.70 11.24 -5.83
N ALA A 42 5.43 9.93 -5.88
CA ALA A 42 6.44 8.90 -5.65
C ALA A 42 7.63 9.07 -6.63
N GLY A 43 8.83 9.19 -6.05
CA GLY A 43 10.09 9.19 -6.78
C GLY A 43 10.55 7.77 -7.13
N TYR A 44 11.45 7.66 -8.11
CA TYR A 44 12.15 6.41 -8.35
C TYR A 44 13.10 6.10 -7.19
N TRP A 45 13.19 4.82 -6.85
CA TRP A 45 14.22 4.27 -5.97
C TRP A 45 15.47 3.94 -6.80
N GLU A 46 16.50 3.44 -6.13
CA GLU A 46 17.71 2.91 -6.79
C GLU A 46 17.35 1.90 -7.89
N GLU A 47 18.21 1.78 -8.89
CA GLU A 47 17.98 0.90 -10.03
C GLU A 47 17.83 -0.57 -9.58
N GLY A 48 16.89 -1.30 -10.20
CA GLY A 48 16.61 -2.70 -9.87
C GLY A 48 15.48 -2.94 -8.85
N TYR A 49 14.96 -1.88 -8.19
CA TYR A 49 13.84 -2.03 -7.27
C TYR A 49 12.50 -2.29 -8.00
N PRO A 50 11.70 -3.28 -7.58
CA PRO A 50 10.42 -3.61 -8.22
C PRO A 50 9.40 -2.47 -8.14
N GLU A 51 9.52 -1.58 -7.16
CA GLU A 51 8.69 -0.39 -6.94
C GLU A 51 8.79 0.59 -8.12
N ASN A 52 9.95 0.64 -8.79
CA ASN A 52 10.18 1.53 -9.93
C ASN A 52 9.25 1.24 -11.11
N LYS A 53 8.83 -0.02 -11.31
CA LYS A 53 7.81 -0.37 -12.33
C LYS A 53 6.47 0.28 -12.02
N ALA A 54 6.12 0.33 -10.74
CA ALA A 54 4.87 0.93 -10.29
C ALA A 54 4.94 2.47 -10.31
N VAL A 55 6.08 3.06 -9.97
CA VAL A 55 6.34 4.51 -10.15
C VAL A 55 6.23 4.91 -11.64
N LYS A 56 6.79 4.10 -12.55
CA LYS A 56 6.68 4.34 -14.00
C LYS A 56 5.22 4.28 -14.47
N ALA A 57 4.43 3.33 -13.96
CA ALA A 57 3.00 3.23 -14.27
C ALA A 57 2.19 4.43 -13.72
N LEU A 58 2.54 4.93 -12.53
CA LEU A 58 1.94 6.14 -11.97
C LEU A 58 2.20 7.37 -12.83
N LYS A 59 3.45 7.58 -13.27
CA LYS A 59 3.84 8.71 -14.13
C LYS A 59 3.21 8.66 -15.53
N GLY A 60 2.70 7.50 -15.95
CA GLY A 60 1.99 7.31 -17.21
C GLY A 60 0.47 7.26 -17.07
N ASP A 61 -0.09 7.88 -16.03
CA ASP A 61 -1.54 7.95 -15.73
C ASP A 61 -2.28 6.61 -15.55
N LYS A 62 -1.55 5.51 -15.32
CA LYS A 62 -2.13 4.16 -15.10
C LYS A 62 -2.44 3.86 -13.63
N GLN A 63 -2.57 4.90 -12.80
CA GLN A 63 -2.79 4.73 -11.35
C GLN A 63 -4.08 3.98 -11.02
N ALA A 64 -5.17 4.24 -11.75
CA ALA A 64 -6.45 3.55 -11.53
C ALA A 64 -6.35 2.06 -11.82
N GLN A 65 -5.65 1.68 -12.89
CA GLN A 65 -5.40 0.29 -13.24
C GLN A 65 -4.50 -0.39 -12.20
N LEU A 66 -3.42 0.28 -11.80
CA LEU A 66 -2.49 -0.22 -10.76
C LEU A 66 -3.21 -0.49 -9.42
N LYS A 67 -4.16 0.37 -9.03
CA LYS A 67 -5.01 0.16 -7.83
C LYS A 67 -5.91 -1.07 -7.95
N LYS A 68 -6.45 -1.34 -9.14
CA LYS A 68 -7.27 -2.54 -9.41
C LYS A 68 -6.40 -3.81 -9.38
N ASP A 69 -5.27 -3.82 -10.09
CA ASP A 69 -4.37 -4.97 -10.19
C ASP A 69 -3.81 -5.39 -8.82
N ARG A 70 -3.51 -4.41 -7.96
CA ARG A 70 -3.04 -4.66 -6.60
C ARG A 70 -4.16 -5.08 -5.62
N GLY A 71 -5.41 -5.12 -6.07
CA GLY A 71 -6.56 -5.44 -5.23
C GLY A 71 -6.84 -4.38 -4.16
N TYR A 72 -6.33 -3.16 -4.34
CA TYR A 72 -6.46 -2.05 -3.39
C TYR A 72 -7.89 -1.49 -3.34
N HIS A 73 -8.71 -1.81 -4.34
CA HIS A 73 -10.12 -1.39 -4.40
C HIS A 73 -10.92 -1.75 -3.14
N LYS A 74 -10.71 -2.95 -2.57
CA LYS A 74 -11.41 -3.40 -1.35
C LYS A 74 -11.03 -2.55 -0.13
N CYS A 75 -9.74 -2.19 0.00
CA CYS A 75 -9.28 -1.30 1.06
C CYS A 75 -9.89 0.09 0.92
N THR A 76 -9.93 0.66 -0.28
CA THR A 76 -10.55 1.97 -0.52
C THR A 76 -12.06 1.98 -0.18
N LEU A 77 -12.79 0.89 -0.45
CA LEU A 77 -14.19 0.77 -0.05
C LEU A 77 -14.35 0.79 1.48
N ALA A 78 -13.55 -0.02 2.18
CA ALA A 78 -13.56 -0.05 3.65
C ALA A 78 -13.18 1.30 4.25
N GLU A 79 -12.13 1.95 3.73
CA GLU A 79 -11.71 3.31 4.12
C GLU A 79 -12.85 4.33 3.93
N THR A 80 -13.55 4.26 2.79
CA THR A 80 -14.67 5.17 2.49
C THR A 80 -15.83 4.97 3.47
N VAL A 81 -16.18 3.72 3.78
CA VAL A 81 -17.24 3.41 4.76
C VAL A 81 -16.85 3.94 6.14
N MET A 82 -15.61 3.71 6.59
CA MET A 82 -15.11 4.21 7.88
C MET A 82 -15.07 5.74 7.94
N PHE A 83 -14.63 6.41 6.86
CA PHE A 83 -14.63 7.87 6.79
C PHE A 83 -16.05 8.44 6.91
N ARG A 84 -17.03 7.84 6.22
CA ARG A 84 -18.43 8.23 6.34
C ARG A 84 -18.94 8.01 7.77
N TYR A 85 -18.70 6.83 8.35
CA TYR A 85 -19.10 6.52 9.72
C TYR A 85 -18.57 7.54 10.73
N ASN A 86 -17.26 7.84 10.68
CA ASN A 86 -16.63 8.80 11.58
C ASN A 86 -17.17 10.23 11.39
N ARG A 87 -17.54 10.61 10.16
CA ARG A 87 -18.13 11.92 9.88
C ARG A 87 -19.54 12.07 10.44
N VAL A 88 -20.34 11.01 10.44
CA VAL A 88 -21.68 11.03 11.06
C VAL A 88 -21.58 10.95 12.59
N ALA A 89 -20.59 10.26 13.14
CA ALA A 89 -20.37 10.16 14.58
C ALA A 89 -19.81 11.45 15.23
N GLN A 90 -19.39 12.44 14.44
CA GLN A 90 -18.89 13.74 14.89
C GLN A 90 -19.91 14.88 14.68
N ALA A 91 -21.14 14.56 14.25
CA ALA A 91 -22.26 15.47 14.12
C ALA A 91 -23.25 15.24 15.27
#